data_AF-A0A7X9ACD9-F1
#
_entry.id   AF-A0A7X9ACD9-F1
#
_cell.length_a   1.000
_cell.length_b   1.000
_cell.length_c   1.000
_cell.angle_alpha   90.00
_cell.angle_beta   90.00
_cell.angle_gamma   90.00
#
_symmetry.space_group_name_H-M   'P 1'
#
loop_
_entity.id
_entity.type
_entity.pdbx_description
1 polymer ?
#
loop_
_entity_poly.entity_id
_entity_poly.type
_entity_poly.pdbx_seq_one_letter_code
_entity_poly.pdbx_strand_id
1 'polypeptide(L)'
;MPSTYPKPQPKSDDVVQALKALARSKSEQEEVAKAILRESDDPALRQIATAALTSCRIVAEDLWRECGYIIAQSDATRSLLKAMVGEHGSVQGFPMQEVQELLTLLEE
;
A
#
# COMPACT_ATOMS: atom_id res chain seq x y z
N MET A 1 8.64 18.76 -20.12
CA MET A 1 8.58 17.28 -20.11
C MET A 1 8.31 16.80 -21.54
N PRO A 2 8.94 15.73 -22.02
CA PRO A 2 8.61 15.13 -23.31
C PRO A 2 7.13 14.71 -23.33
N SER A 3 6.43 14.88 -24.47
CA SER A 3 4.98 14.61 -24.54
C SER A 3 4.62 13.11 -24.55
N THR A 4 5.62 12.23 -24.61
CA THR A 4 5.43 10.78 -24.63
C THR A 4 6.45 10.11 -23.72
N TYR A 5 5.98 9.58 -22.60
CA TYR A 5 6.76 8.66 -21.78
C TYR A 5 6.79 7.28 -22.46
N PRO A 6 7.90 6.52 -22.35
CA PRO A 6 7.93 5.14 -22.79
C PRO A 6 6.87 4.32 -22.05
N LYS A 7 6.24 3.38 -22.75
CA LYS A 7 5.30 2.45 -22.12
C LYS A 7 6.02 1.62 -21.04
N PRO A 8 5.44 1.45 -19.84
CA PRO A 8 5.96 0.54 -18.84
C PRO A 8 6.15 -0.87 -19.43
N GLN A 9 7.29 -1.50 -19.14
CA GLN A 9 7.55 -2.86 -19.59
C GLN A 9 6.71 -3.85 -18.77
N PRO A 10 6.01 -4.81 -19.41
CA PRO A 10 5.28 -5.84 -18.68
C PRO A 10 6.28 -6.73 -17.94
N LYS A 11 5.96 -7.07 -16.69
CA LYS A 11 6.73 -8.03 -15.90
C LYS A 11 6.21 -9.44 -16.19
N SER A 12 7.10 -10.42 -16.29
CA SER A 12 6.70 -11.83 -16.38
C SER A 12 6.07 -12.30 -15.08
N ASP A 13 5.15 -13.26 -15.17
CA ASP A 13 4.46 -13.82 -13.99
C ASP A 13 5.44 -14.32 -12.92
N ASP A 14 6.54 -14.97 -13.30
CA ASP A 14 7.56 -15.46 -12.37
C ASP A 14 8.18 -14.34 -11.52
N VAL A 15 8.45 -13.20 -12.14
CA VAL A 15 8.97 -12.00 -11.44
C VAL A 15 7.92 -11.46 -10.49
N VAL A 16 6.66 -11.38 -10.93
CA VAL A 16 5.56 -10.92 -10.08
C VAL A 16 5.39 -11.84 -8.86
N GLN A 17 5.45 -13.16 -9.03
CA GLN A 17 5.34 -14.10 -7.91
C GLN A 17 6.52 -13.98 -6.94
N ALA A 18 7.75 -13.81 -7.45
CA ALA A 18 8.92 -13.59 -6.60
C ALA A 18 8.81 -12.29 -5.79
N LEU A 19 8.35 -11.20 -6.41
CA LEU A 19 8.14 -9.92 -5.73
C LEU A 19 7.03 -10.01 -4.67
N LYS A 20 5.93 -10.73 -4.95
CA LYS A 20 4.87 -11.01 -3.96
C LYS A 20 5.38 -11.81 -2.77
N ALA A 21 6.18 -12.85 -3.01
CA ALA A 21 6.78 -13.65 -1.95
C ALA A 21 7.72 -12.80 -1.07
N LEU A 22 8.51 -11.92 -1.69
CA LEU A 22 9.38 -10.99 -0.98
C LEU A 22 8.57 -9.97 -0.17
N ALA A 23 7.52 -9.39 -0.76
CA ALA A 23 6.64 -8.43 -0.09
C ALA A 23 6.00 -9.04 1.16
N ARG A 24 5.51 -10.29 1.06
CA ARG A 24 5.00 -11.05 2.21
C ARG A 24 6.06 -11.23 3.30
N SER A 25 7.28 -11.62 2.93
CA SER A 25 8.37 -11.78 3.90
C SER A 25 8.71 -10.48 4.61
N LYS A 26 8.58 -9.33 3.93
CA LYS A 26 8.75 -8.01 4.56
C LYS A 26 7.65 -7.69 5.55
N SER A 27 6.39 -7.99 5.23
CA SER A 27 5.29 -7.85 6.21
C SER A 27 5.48 -8.75 7.43
N GLU A 28 5.97 -9.98 7.27
CA GLU A 28 6.29 -10.87 8.40
C GLU A 28 7.42 -10.31 9.27
N GLN A 29 8.47 -9.73 8.67
CA GLN A 29 9.55 -9.04 9.40
C GLN A 29 9.06 -7.79 10.13
N GLU A 30 8.12 -7.03 9.53
CA GLU A 30 7.48 -5.88 10.17
C GLU A 30 6.75 -6.29 11.45
N GLU A 31 5.99 -7.38 11.42
CA GLU A 31 5.29 -7.89 12.61
C GLU A 31 6.24 -8.34 13.72
N VAL A 32 7.37 -8.98 13.37
CA VAL A 32 8.42 -9.30 14.34
C VAL A 32 9.01 -8.03 14.95
N ALA A 33 9.29 -7.00 14.15
CA ALA A 33 9.80 -5.73 14.63
C ALA A 33 8.79 -5.03 15.57
N LYS A 34 7.49 -5.08 15.27
CA LYS A 34 6.42 -4.61 16.17
C LYS A 34 6.39 -5.38 17.48
N ALA A 35 6.54 -6.70 17.45
CA ALA A 35 6.59 -7.51 18.67
C ALA A 35 7.78 -7.11 19.55
N ILE A 36 8.98 -6.94 18.97
CA ILE A 36 10.17 -6.47 19.68
C ILE A 36 9.92 -5.10 20.34
N LEU A 37 9.28 -4.17 19.63
CA LEU A 37 8.93 -2.85 20.17
C LEU A 37 7.90 -2.89 21.32
N ARG A 38 7.08 -3.93 21.39
CA ARG A 38 6.13 -4.12 22.50
C ARG A 38 6.77 -4.76 23.73
N GLU A 39 7.74 -5.63 23.52
CA GLU A 39 8.28 -6.50 24.58
C GLU A 39 9.62 -6.02 25.14
N SER A 40 10.40 -5.24 24.39
CA SER A 40 11.73 -4.79 24.80
C SER A 40 11.75 -3.34 25.28
N ASP A 41 12.38 -3.12 26.43
CA ASP A 41 12.72 -1.81 26.98
C ASP A 41 14.15 -1.36 26.64
N ASP A 42 14.95 -2.18 25.95
CA ASP A 42 16.32 -1.82 25.56
C ASP A 42 16.28 -0.70 24.49
N PRO A 43 16.82 0.50 24.78
CA PRO A 43 16.76 1.63 23.87
C PRO A 43 17.41 1.37 22.50
N ALA A 44 18.52 0.62 22.46
CA ALA A 44 19.23 0.33 21.22
C ALA A 44 18.45 -0.68 20.37
N LEU A 45 17.91 -1.72 21.01
CA LEU A 45 17.08 -2.71 20.31
C LEU A 45 15.80 -2.07 19.76
N ARG A 46 15.16 -1.19 20.53
CA ARG A 46 13.99 -0.42 20.08
C ARG A 46 14.30 0.50 18.91
N GLN A 47 15.48 1.14 18.91
CA GLN A 47 15.89 1.98 17.78
C GLN A 47 16.06 1.15 16.50
N ILE A 48 16.71 -0.01 16.60
CA ILE A 48 16.89 -0.93 15.47
C ILE A 48 15.53 -1.48 15.00
N ALA A 49 14.66 -1.89 15.92
CA ALA A 49 13.34 -2.42 15.58
C ALA A 49 12.45 -1.37 14.90
N THR A 50 12.51 -0.11 15.34
CA THR A 50 11.83 1.00 14.66
C THR A 50 12.33 1.17 13.22
N ALA A 51 13.65 1.19 13.03
CA ALA A 51 14.24 1.31 11.69
C ALA A 51 13.86 0.12 10.78
N ALA A 52 13.89 -1.10 11.32
CA ALA A 52 13.49 -2.31 10.61
C ALA A 52 12.01 -2.30 10.23
N LEU A 53 11.12 -1.88 11.14
CA LEU A 53 9.69 -1.73 10.90
C LEU A 53 9.43 -0.77 9.73
N THR A 54 10.00 0.43 9.78
CA THR A 54 9.84 1.43 8.72
C THR A 54 10.41 0.94 7.39
N SER A 55 11.60 0.33 7.41
CA SER A 55 12.23 -0.21 6.20
C SER A 55 11.39 -1.33 5.57
N CYS A 56 10.89 -2.27 6.38
CA CYS A 56 10.08 -3.37 5.88
C CYS A 56 8.78 -2.90 5.26
N ARG A 57 8.09 -1.93 5.89
CA ARG A 57 6.84 -1.37 5.36
C ARG A 57 7.05 -0.70 4.00
N ILE A 58 8.02 0.21 3.90
CA ILE A 58 8.30 0.94 2.65
C ILE A 58 8.65 -0.04 1.51
N VAL A 59 9.49 -1.03 1.80
CA VAL A 59 9.88 -2.03 0.78
C VAL A 59 8.69 -2.92 0.41
N ALA A 60 7.87 -3.35 1.37
CA ALA A 60 6.68 -4.16 1.06
C ALA A 60 5.72 -3.40 0.15
N GLU A 61 5.41 -2.13 0.47
CA GLU A 61 4.53 -1.28 -0.35
C GLU A 61 5.06 -1.06 -1.76
N ASP A 62 6.37 -0.82 -1.90
CA ASP A 62 7.01 -0.66 -3.21
C ASP A 62 6.94 -1.94 -4.04
N LEU A 63 7.20 -3.10 -3.42
CA LEU A 63 7.09 -4.40 -4.09
C LEU A 63 5.65 -4.69 -4.53
N TRP A 64 4.65 -4.39 -3.71
CA TRP A 64 3.23 -4.55 -4.08
C TRP A 64 2.86 -3.64 -5.25
N ARG A 65 3.31 -2.38 -5.22
CA ARG A 65 3.15 -1.43 -6.32
C ARG A 65 3.78 -1.94 -7.61
N GLU A 66 5.00 -2.47 -7.54
CA GLU A 66 5.69 -3.04 -8.70
C GLU A 66 5.02 -4.31 -9.25
N CYS A 67 4.30 -5.06 -8.40
CA CYS A 67 3.49 -6.22 -8.79
C CYS A 67 2.16 -5.85 -9.47
N GLY A 68 1.87 -4.55 -9.65
CA GLY A 68 0.60 -4.08 -10.21
C GLY A 68 -0.51 -3.86 -9.18
N TYR A 69 -0.22 -3.97 -7.88
CA TYR A 69 -1.13 -3.53 -6.82
C TYR A 69 -0.84 -2.06 -6.50
N ILE A 70 -1.48 -1.14 -7.23
CA ILE A 70 -1.48 0.29 -6.90
C ILE A 70 -2.81 0.61 -6.23
N ILE A 71 -2.79 0.81 -4.92
CA ILE A 71 -3.86 1.54 -4.25
C ILE A 71 -3.40 2.99 -4.18
N ALA A 72 -4.09 3.88 -4.89
CA ALA A 72 -3.80 5.29 -4.84
C ALA A 72 -4.36 5.85 -3.52
N GLN A 73 -3.48 6.07 -2.52
CA GLN A 73 -3.89 6.54 -1.19
C GLN A 73 -3.78 8.07 -1.02
N SER A 74 -3.57 8.80 -2.11
CA SER A 74 -3.38 10.25 -2.07
C SER A 74 -4.67 11.00 -1.74
N ASP A 75 -4.53 12.24 -1.26
CA ASP A 75 -5.65 13.17 -1.10
C ASP A 75 -6.47 13.32 -2.39
N ALA A 76 -5.80 13.37 -3.54
CA ALA A 76 -6.46 13.44 -4.83
C ALA A 76 -7.37 12.23 -5.09
N THR A 77 -6.99 11.03 -4.63
CA THR A 77 -7.83 9.84 -4.75
C THR A 77 -9.05 9.94 -3.84
N ARG A 78 -8.86 10.38 -2.59
CA ARG A 78 -9.98 10.62 -1.66
C ARG A 78 -10.95 11.68 -2.19
N SER A 79 -10.44 12.79 -2.72
CA SER A 79 -11.26 13.84 -3.33
C SER A 79 -12.04 13.32 -4.53
N LEU A 80 -11.41 12.52 -5.40
CA LEU A 80 -12.07 11.89 -6.53
C LEU A 80 -13.19 10.95 -6.07
N LEU A 81 -12.93 10.06 -5.11
CA LEU A 81 -13.93 9.12 -4.59
C LEU A 81 -15.12 9.86 -3.94
N LYS A 82 -14.86 10.90 -3.15
CA LYS A 82 -15.92 11.75 -2.56
C LYS A 82 -16.74 12.47 -3.64
N ALA A 83 -16.10 12.96 -4.70
CA ALA A 83 -16.79 13.57 -5.84
C ALA A 83 -17.67 12.55 -6.58
N MET A 84 -17.15 11.35 -6.87
CA MET A 84 -17.91 10.28 -7.51
C MET A 84 -19.14 9.86 -6.68
N VAL A 85 -19.02 9.79 -5.36
CA VAL A 85 -20.17 9.56 -4.46
C VAL A 85 -21.20 10.67 -4.57
N GLY A 86 -20.77 11.94 -4.57
CA GLY A 86 -21.67 13.09 -4.68
C GLY A 86 -22.37 13.18 -6.04
N GLU A 87 -21.67 12.88 -7.13
CA GLU A 87 -22.15 13.03 -8.51
C GLU A 87 -22.93 11.81 -9.01
N HIS A 88 -22.54 10.61 -8.59
CA HIS A 88 -23.05 9.35 -9.15
C HIS A 88 -23.68 8.42 -8.11
N GLY A 89 -23.69 8.80 -6.82
CA GLY A 89 -24.15 7.95 -5.74
C GLY A 89 -25.60 7.47 -5.83
N SER A 90 -26.44 8.21 -6.55
CA SER A 90 -27.85 7.86 -6.80
C SER A 90 -28.07 7.09 -8.11
N VAL A 91 -27.02 6.89 -8.92
CA VAL A 91 -27.10 6.19 -10.20
C VAL A 91 -27.21 4.70 -9.96
N GLN A 92 -28.18 4.06 -10.63
CA GLN A 92 -28.38 2.62 -10.54
C GLN A 92 -27.12 1.87 -11.00
N GLY A 93 -26.59 0.98 -10.14
CA GLY A 93 -25.38 0.21 -10.41
C GLY A 93 -24.08 0.85 -9.92
N PHE A 94 -24.12 2.04 -9.31
CA PHE A 94 -22.96 2.59 -8.63
C PHE A 94 -22.62 1.78 -7.36
N PRO A 95 -21.37 1.32 -7.16
CA PRO A 95 -20.97 0.49 -6.03
C PRO A 95 -20.75 1.35 -4.77
N MET A 96 -21.84 1.90 -4.23
CA MET A 96 -21.80 2.85 -3.12
C MET A 96 -21.11 2.27 -1.88
N GLN A 97 -21.42 1.02 -1.55
CA GLN A 97 -20.93 0.37 -0.35
C GLN A 97 -19.41 0.16 -0.42
N GLU A 98 -18.91 -0.32 -1.55
CA GLU A 98 -17.49 -0.57 -1.79
C GLU A 98 -16.68 0.73 -1.81
N VAL A 99 -17.25 1.81 -2.38
CA VAL A 99 -16.59 3.11 -2.39
C VAL A 99 -16.52 3.72 -0.99
N GLN A 100 -17.56 3.53 -0.16
CA GLN A 100 -17.54 3.96 1.24
C GLN A 100 -16.53 3.16 2.07
N GLU A 101 -16.49 1.84 1.90
CA GLU A 101 -15.49 0.98 2.56
C GLU A 101 -14.07 1.38 2.15
N LEU A 102 -13.83 1.61 0.86
CA LEU A 102 -12.54 2.09 0.38
C LEU A 102 -12.18 3.47 0.95
N LEU A 103 -13.13 4.40 1.05
CA LEU A 103 -12.89 5.70 1.68
C LEU A 103 -12.50 5.56 3.16
N THR A 104 -13.12 4.66 3.92
CA THR A 104 -12.75 4.37 5.30
C THR A 104 -11.36 3.75 5.40
N LEU A 105 -11.01 2.80 4.52
CA LEU A 105 -9.68 2.19 4.48
C LEU A 105 -8.57 3.18 4.11
N LEU A 106 -8.90 4.25 3.38
CA LEU A 106 -7.96 5.30 2.99
C LEU A 106 -7.89 6.47 4.00
N GLU A 107 -8.62 6.44 5.11
CA GLU A 107 -8.59 7.47 6.17
C GLU A 107 -7.55 7.20 7.27
N GLU A 108 -6.84 6.07 7.21
CA GLU A 108 -5.60 5.79 7.96
C GLU A 108 -4.34 6.33 7.25
#